data_AF-A0A399R2A9-F1
#
_entry.id   AF-A0A399R2A9-F1
#
_cell.length_a   1.000
_cell.length_b   1.000
_cell.length_c   1.000
_cell.angle_alpha   90.00
_cell.angle_beta   90.00
_cell.angle_gamma   90.00
#
_symmetry.space_group_name_H-M   'P 1'
#
loop_
_entity.id
_entity.type
_entity.pdbx_description
1 polymer ?
#
loop_
_entity_poly.entity_id
_entity_poly.type
_entity_poly.pdbx_seq_one_letter_code
_entity_poly.pdbx_strand_id
1 'polypeptide(L)'
;MSFPKAELERAIRDEIKSIKDEAIKRGNSGSKGSWEPEIDSLNALRISLRIEDEISVTIAEDKIPAGGFSDAESCVTAFLKEAEQAWATAKAQEEV
;
A
#
# COMPACT_ATOMS: atom_id res chain seq x y z
N MET A 1 18.45 -1.56 -13.07
CA MET A 1 18.04 -1.88 -11.68
C MET A 1 16.85 -2.82 -11.77
N SER A 2 16.64 -3.73 -10.82
CA SER A 2 15.45 -4.60 -10.77
C SER A 2 14.43 -4.04 -9.77
N PHE A 3 13.14 -4.24 -10.02
CA PHE A 3 12.07 -3.81 -9.11
C PHE A 3 12.21 -4.52 -7.73
N PRO A 4 12.28 -3.78 -6.60
CA PRO A 4 12.52 -4.34 -5.27
C PRO A 4 11.24 -4.93 -4.65
N LYS A 5 10.64 -5.90 -5.34
CA LYS A 5 9.32 -6.47 -5.00
C LYS A 5 9.22 -6.95 -3.55
N ALA A 6 10.21 -7.69 -3.07
CA ALA A 6 10.18 -8.29 -1.74
C ALA A 6 10.28 -7.25 -0.62
N GLU A 7 11.04 -6.18 -0.83
CA GLU A 7 11.19 -5.09 0.15
C GLU A 7 9.93 -4.25 0.22
N LEU A 8 9.34 -3.94 -0.94
CA LEU A 8 8.04 -3.27 -1.03
C LEU A 8 6.92 -4.10 -0.40
N GLU A 9 6.86 -5.41 -0.68
CA GLU A 9 5.86 -6.27 -0.09
C GLU A 9 5.95 -6.25 1.44
N ARG A 10 7.17 -6.33 1.99
CA ARG A 10 7.42 -6.21 3.43
C ARG A 10 6.96 -4.84 3.95
N ALA A 11 7.32 -3.75 3.30
CA ALA A 11 6.95 -2.40 3.71
C ALA A 11 5.43 -2.20 3.73
N ILE A 12 4.71 -2.70 2.71
CA ILE A 12 3.24 -2.64 2.65
C ILE A 12 2.62 -3.46 3.79
N ARG A 13 3.11 -4.69 4.01
CA ARG A 13 2.62 -5.55 5.11
C ARG A 13 2.85 -4.93 6.48
N ASP A 14 4.01 -4.31 6.69
CA ASP A 14 4.34 -3.61 7.93
C ASP A 14 3.42 -2.40 8.16
N GLU A 15 3.10 -1.65 7.10
CA GLU A 15 2.19 -0.50 7.20
C GLU A 15 0.75 -0.95 7.51
N ILE A 16 0.25 -2.01 6.84
CA ILE A 16 -1.06 -2.60 7.14
C ILE A 16 -1.15 -3.04 8.60
N LYS A 17 -0.08 -3.66 9.13
CA LYS A 17 0.00 -4.05 10.54
C LYS A 17 -0.04 -2.82 11.47
N SER A 18 0.68 -1.75 11.12
CA SER A 18 0.66 -0.49 11.88
C SER A 18 -0.74 0.12 11.94
N ILE A 19 -1.43 0.20 10.79
CA ILE A 19 -2.82 0.66 10.67
C ILE A 19 -3.76 -0.18 11.57
N LYS A 20 -3.59 -1.50 11.56
CA LYS A 20 -4.35 -2.41 12.42
C LYS A 20 -4.11 -2.15 13.91
N ASP A 21 -2.86 -2.04 14.31
CA ASP A 21 -2.49 -1.79 15.70
C ASP A 21 -3.03 -0.44 16.19
N GLU A 22 -3.04 0.58 15.33
CA GLU A 22 -3.67 1.88 15.61
C GLU A 22 -5.20 1.78 15.75
N ALA A 23 -5.87 1.06 14.86
CA ALA A 23 -7.32 0.86 14.93
C ALA A 23 -7.72 0.16 16.25
N ILE A 24 -6.95 -0.85 16.65
CA ILE A 24 -7.13 -1.56 17.93
C ILE A 24 -6.95 -0.59 19.11
N LYS A 25 -5.89 0.22 19.11
CA LYS A 25 -5.63 1.22 20.17
C LYS A 25 -6.73 2.27 20.28
N ARG A 26 -7.34 2.65 19.15
CA ARG A 26 -8.45 3.62 19.09
C ARG A 26 -9.80 3.03 19.51
N GLY A 27 -9.87 1.74 19.83
CA GLY A 27 -11.11 1.05 20.16
C GLY A 27 -11.99 0.75 18.93
N ASN A 28 -11.50 1.03 17.72
CA ASN A 28 -12.12 0.66 16.45
C ASN A 28 -11.80 -0.80 16.09
N SER A 29 -11.75 -1.69 17.08
CA SER A 29 -11.87 -3.11 16.78
C SER A 29 -13.29 -3.30 16.26
N GLY A 30 -13.45 -3.43 14.94
CA GLY A 30 -14.71 -3.87 14.35
C GLY A 30 -15.30 -5.03 15.17
N SER A 31 -16.62 -5.08 15.28
CA SER A 31 -17.34 -6.04 16.11
C SER A 31 -16.65 -7.41 16.11
N LYS A 32 -16.27 -7.89 17.30
CA LYS A 32 -15.60 -9.18 17.56
C LYS A 32 -16.01 -10.23 16.52
N GLY A 33 -15.20 -10.42 15.47
CA GLY A 33 -15.51 -11.34 14.37
C GLY A 33 -15.15 -10.85 12.97
N SER A 34 -14.97 -9.54 12.74
CA SER A 34 -14.42 -9.03 11.47
C SER A 34 -12.90 -8.88 11.63
N TRP A 35 -12.13 -9.74 10.96
CA TRP A 35 -10.70 -9.96 11.20
C TRP A 35 -9.79 -8.85 10.62
N GLU A 36 -10.38 -7.89 9.90
CA GLU A 36 -9.64 -6.93 9.09
C GLU A 36 -10.09 -5.50 9.39
N PRO A 37 -9.17 -4.57 9.73
CA PRO A 37 -9.49 -3.16 9.66
C PRO A 37 -9.83 -2.82 8.21
N GLU A 38 -10.92 -2.08 8.01
CA GLU A 38 -11.25 -1.54 6.69
C GLU A 38 -10.10 -0.63 6.25
N ILE A 39 -9.41 -0.99 5.16
CA ILE A 39 -8.44 -0.10 4.51
C ILE A 39 -9.26 0.94 3.76
N ASP A 40 -9.65 1.99 4.46
CA ASP A 40 -10.29 3.17 3.88
C ASP A 40 -9.32 3.96 2.97
N SER A 41 -9.83 4.97 2.28
CA SER A 41 -9.03 5.76 1.34
C SER A 41 -7.87 6.52 2.03
N LEU A 42 -7.99 6.85 3.31
CA LEU A 42 -6.91 7.50 4.07
C LEU A 42 -5.76 6.51 4.32
N ASN A 43 -6.09 5.29 4.73
CA ASN A 43 -5.13 4.22 4.93
C ASN A 43 -4.49 3.79 3.60
N ALA A 44 -5.26 3.79 2.50
CA ALA A 44 -4.73 3.55 1.17
C ALA A 44 -3.68 4.60 0.75
N LEU A 45 -3.97 5.90 0.97
CA LEU A 45 -3.00 6.98 0.73
C LEU A 45 -1.73 6.82 1.57
N ARG A 46 -1.88 6.45 2.84
CA ARG A 46 -0.74 6.23 3.74
C ARG A 46 0.17 5.09 3.25
N ILE A 47 -0.41 4.00 2.76
CA ILE A 47 0.33 2.90 2.14
C ILE A 47 1.04 3.37 0.86
N SER A 48 0.37 4.15 -0.01
CA SER A 48 1.01 4.74 -1.19
C SER A 48 2.24 5.55 -0.82
N LEU A 49 2.13 6.48 0.13
CA LEU A 49 3.26 7.31 0.55
C LEU A 49 4.43 6.48 1.09
N ARG A 50 4.14 5.38 1.80
CA ARG A 50 5.18 4.46 2.27
C ARG A 50 5.90 3.77 1.11
N ILE A 51 5.17 3.39 0.06
CA ILE A 51 5.73 2.80 -1.15
C ILE A 51 6.61 3.82 -1.88
N GLU A 52 6.11 5.03 -2.07
CA GLU A 52 6.85 6.11 -2.77
C GLU A 52 8.19 6.41 -2.09
N ASP A 53 8.22 6.42 -0.75
CA ASP A 53 9.44 6.58 0.04
C ASP A 53 10.46 5.45 -0.23
N GLU A 54 9.98 4.19 -0.31
CA GLU A 54 10.85 3.02 -0.52
C GLU A 54 11.44 2.94 -1.94
N ILE A 55 10.69 3.34 -2.99
CA ILE A 55 11.19 3.31 -4.38
C ILE A 55 11.63 4.68 -4.93
N SER A 56 11.46 5.75 -4.17
CA SER A 56 11.72 7.14 -4.60
C SER A 56 11.01 7.50 -5.93
N VAL A 57 9.78 6.98 -6.12
CA VAL A 57 8.94 7.22 -7.29
C VAL A 57 7.56 7.63 -6.81
N THR A 58 6.99 8.69 -7.40
CA THR A 58 5.63 9.13 -7.11
C THR A 58 4.61 8.27 -7.88
N ILE A 59 3.59 7.79 -7.18
CA ILE A 59 2.43 7.13 -7.75
C ILE A 59 1.37 8.20 -7.99
N ALA A 60 0.86 8.30 -9.22
CA ALA A 60 -0.17 9.28 -9.53
C ALA A 60 -1.45 9.03 -8.71
N GLU A 61 -2.11 10.09 -8.27
CA GLU A 61 -3.28 10.00 -7.37
C GLU A 61 -4.43 9.16 -7.97
N ASP A 62 -4.58 9.16 -9.30
CA ASP A 62 -5.57 8.36 -10.04
C ASP A 62 -5.23 6.86 -10.10
N LYS A 63 -4.01 6.49 -9.70
CA LYS A 63 -3.52 5.11 -9.62
C LYS A 63 -3.57 4.55 -8.20
N ILE A 64 -3.86 5.38 -7.21
CA ILE A 64 -3.99 4.93 -5.83
C ILE A 64 -5.28 4.11 -5.71
N PRO A 65 -5.22 2.85 -5.24
CA PRO A 65 -6.42 2.06 -5.03
C PRO A 65 -7.39 2.76 -4.08
N ALA A 66 -8.69 2.74 -4.39
CA ALA A 66 -9.71 3.48 -3.65
C ALA A 66 -9.91 3.04 -2.18
N GLY A 67 -9.26 1.95 -1.75
CA GLY A 67 -9.53 1.27 -0.49
C GLY A 67 -10.65 0.23 -0.61
N GLY A 68 -11.23 -0.16 0.52
CA GLY A 68 -12.33 -1.15 0.58
C GLY A 68 -11.87 -2.60 0.38
N PHE A 69 -10.60 -2.89 0.68
CA PHE A 69 -10.06 -4.24 0.59
C PHE A 69 -10.65 -5.15 1.65
N SER A 70 -11.12 -6.32 1.21
CA SER A 70 -11.63 -7.37 2.09
C SER A 70 -10.54 -8.13 2.83
N ASP A 71 -9.31 -8.10 2.32
CA ASP A 71 -8.16 -8.80 2.90
C ASP A 71 -6.81 -8.15 2.58
N ALA A 72 -5.81 -8.47 3.41
CA ALA A 72 -4.47 -7.91 3.30
C ALA A 72 -3.73 -8.33 2.02
N GLU A 73 -3.96 -9.54 1.49
CA GLU A 73 -3.27 -10.03 0.29
C GLU A 73 -3.76 -9.28 -0.96
N SER A 74 -5.07 -9.04 -1.05
CA SER A 74 -5.69 -8.24 -2.10
C SER A 74 -5.17 -6.79 -2.07
N CYS A 75 -5.03 -6.21 -0.88
CA CYS A 75 -4.43 -4.89 -0.67
C CYS A 75 -2.98 -4.86 -1.16
N VAL A 76 -2.14 -5.76 -0.66
CA VAL A 76 -0.72 -5.88 -1.03
C VAL A 76 -0.56 -6.06 -2.55
N THR A 77 -1.35 -6.95 -3.16
CA THR A 77 -1.28 -7.23 -4.59
C THR A 77 -1.64 -6.02 -5.44
N ALA A 78 -2.66 -5.26 -5.05
CA ALA A 78 -3.06 -4.05 -5.77
C ALA A 78 -1.95 -2.99 -5.71
N PHE A 79 -1.42 -2.73 -4.52
CA PHE A 79 -0.35 -1.75 -4.35
C PHE A 79 0.95 -2.13 -5.07
N LEU A 80 1.36 -3.40 -5.01
CA LEU A 80 2.55 -3.87 -5.72
C LEU A 80 2.42 -3.68 -7.23
N LYS A 81 1.24 -3.93 -7.80
CA LYS A 81 0.99 -3.77 -9.23
C LYS A 81 1.13 -2.31 -9.66
N GLU A 82 0.53 -1.38 -8.92
CA GLU A 82 0.61 0.05 -9.24
C GLU A 82 2.03 0.59 -9.03
N ALA A 83 2.73 0.14 -7.99
CA ALA A 83 4.13 0.47 -7.73
C ALA A 83 5.07 -0.02 -8.86
N GLU A 84 4.85 -1.24 -9.36
CA GLU A 84 5.63 -1.80 -10.47
C GLU A 84 5.41 -0.99 -11.76
N GLN A 85 4.18 -0.57 -12.04
CA GLN A 85 3.86 0.28 -13.20
C GLN A 85 4.49 1.68 -13.09
N ALA A 86 4.41 2.29 -11.91
CA ALA A 86 5.02 3.59 -11.65
C ALA A 86 6.55 3.52 -11.80
N TRP A 87 7.16 2.48 -11.24
CA TRP A 87 8.61 2.25 -11.34
C TRP A 87 9.06 2.00 -12.79
N ALA A 88 8.33 1.19 -13.54
CA ALA A 88 8.61 0.95 -14.96
C ALA A 88 8.49 2.24 -15.80
N THR A 89 7.47 3.06 -15.51
CA THR A 89 7.26 4.35 -16.19
C THR A 89 8.37 5.34 -15.87
N ALA A 90 8.80 5.45 -14.61
CA ALA A 90 9.90 6.30 -14.20
C ALA A 90 11.21 5.89 -14.88
N LYS A 91 11.52 4.59 -14.92
CA LYS A 91 12.71 4.08 -15.61
C LYS A 91 12.70 4.37 -17.11
N ALA A 92 11.55 4.23 -17.77
CA ALA A 92 11.41 4.56 -19.18
C ALA A 92 11.61 6.06 -19.48
N GLN A 93 11.33 6.94 -18.52
CA GLN A 93 11.56 8.38 -18.64
C GLN A 93 13.02 8.79 -18.36
N GLU A 94 13.75 8.05 -17.52
CA GLU A 94 15.17 8.28 -17.23
C GLU A 94 16.11 7.87 -18.38
N GLU A 95 15.68 6.96 -19.25
CA GLU A 95 16.48 6.44 -20.39
C GLU A 95 16.35 7.29 -21.68
N VAL A 96 15.68 8.45 -21.62
CA VAL A 96 15.49 9.39 -22.76
C VAL A 96 16.41 10.59 -22.67
#